data_AF-A0A7W0WUM7-F1
#
_entry.id   AF-A0A7W0WUM7-F1
#
_cell.length_a   1.000
_cell.length_b   1.000
_cell.length_c   1.000
_cell.angle_alpha   90.00
_cell.angle_beta   90.00
_cell.angle_gamma   90.00
#
_symmetry.space_group_name_H-M   'P 1'
#
loop_
_entity.id
_entity.type
_entity.pdbx_description
1 polymer ?
#
loop_
_entity_poly.entity_id
_entity_poly.type
_entity_poly.pdbx_seq_one_letter_code
_entity_poly.pdbx_strand_id
1 'polypeptide(L)'
;KLGVGFYRAGGYAVGFVFRPDRGQLDERVALPKLRGKIVDAHAVIGDERAWLFLTFERATVVVVIGSDASVIATDTLADSPWLAGVGGACTVGPHLFVPTDDGVARIEVVQGAIVQTRTFAETQPLVGAGDRLAISSGAIDVIRRRDAIRMQLT
;
A
#
# COMPACT_ATOMS: atom_id res chain seq x y z
N LYS A 1 -3.95 15.22 -5.78
CA LYS A 1 -3.66 13.83 -5.36
C LYS A 1 -2.18 13.72 -5.07
N LEU A 2 -1.80 12.99 -4.02
CA LEU A 2 -0.41 12.69 -3.71
C LEU A 2 0.20 11.84 -4.83
N GLY A 3 1.51 11.97 -5.04
CA GLY A 3 2.35 11.05 -5.77
C GLY A 3 3.53 10.64 -4.90
N VAL A 4 4.06 9.45 -5.12
CA VAL A 4 5.26 8.93 -4.45
C VAL A 4 6.19 8.35 -5.50
N GLY A 5 7.48 8.43 -5.25
CA GLY A 5 8.48 7.74 -6.04
C GLY A 5 9.66 7.29 -5.21
N PHE A 6 10.40 6.36 -5.80
CA PHE A 6 11.58 5.75 -5.22
C PHE A 6 12.59 5.48 -6.33
N TYR A 7 13.86 5.76 -6.06
CA TYR A 7 14.95 5.26 -6.89
C TYR A 7 16.15 4.85 -6.04
N ARG A 8 16.98 3.98 -6.61
CA ARG A 8 18.25 3.56 -6.01
C ARG A 8 19.37 3.68 -7.02
N ALA A 9 20.39 4.48 -6.72
CA ALA A 9 21.53 4.71 -7.58
C ALA A 9 22.81 4.91 -6.76
N GLY A 10 23.93 4.33 -7.18
CA GLY A 10 25.24 4.57 -6.56
C GLY A 10 25.34 4.23 -5.06
N GLY A 11 24.50 3.31 -4.57
CA GLY A 11 24.42 2.97 -3.14
C GLY A 11 23.45 3.82 -2.32
N TYR A 12 22.87 4.87 -2.91
CA TYR A 12 21.85 5.71 -2.30
C TYR A 12 20.46 5.19 -2.64
N ALA A 13 19.53 5.30 -1.70
CA ALA A 13 18.12 5.06 -1.90
C ALA A 13 17.38 6.35 -1.56
N VAL A 14 16.60 6.86 -2.50
CA VAL A 14 15.91 8.14 -2.39
C VAL A 14 14.42 7.89 -2.54
N GLY A 15 13.66 8.35 -1.56
CA GLY A 15 12.21 8.43 -1.62
C GLY A 15 11.81 9.89 -1.82
N PHE A 16 10.70 10.10 -2.50
CA PHE A 16 10.14 11.44 -2.64
C PHE A 16 8.63 11.38 -2.73
N VAL A 17 7.99 12.47 -2.32
CA VAL A 17 6.58 12.72 -2.60
C VAL A 17 6.45 13.91 -3.55
N PHE A 18 5.34 13.98 -4.26
CA PHE A 18 5.05 15.12 -5.12
C PHE A 18 3.55 15.35 -5.22
N ARG A 19 3.18 16.55 -5.62
CA ARG A 19 1.82 16.91 -6.00
C ARG A 19 1.85 17.33 -7.47
N PRO A 20 1.19 16.59 -8.40
CA PRO A 20 1.29 16.85 -9.84
C PRO A 20 0.94 18.29 -10.23
N ASP A 21 0.03 18.92 -9.49
CA ASP A 21 -0.40 20.31 -9.65
C ASP A 21 0.66 21.34 -9.22
N ARG A 22 1.66 20.95 -8.42
CA ARG A 22 2.69 21.84 -7.87
C ARG A 22 4.06 21.67 -8.53
N GLY A 23 4.29 20.59 -9.26
CA GLY A 23 5.50 20.34 -10.06
C GLY A 23 6.81 20.15 -9.29
N GLN A 24 6.84 20.27 -7.96
CA GLN A 24 8.04 20.04 -7.15
C GLN A 24 8.05 18.64 -6.51
N LEU A 25 9.23 18.02 -6.50
CA LEU A 25 9.52 16.82 -5.72
C LEU A 25 9.99 17.24 -4.32
N ASP A 26 9.46 16.59 -3.30
CA ASP A 26 9.94 16.69 -1.94
C ASP A 26 10.72 15.42 -1.58
N GLU A 27 12.05 15.52 -1.66
CA GLU A 27 12.99 14.39 -1.46
C GLU A 27 13.37 14.19 0.02
N ARG A 28 12.67 14.83 0.96
CA ARG A 28 12.95 14.69 2.41
C ARG A 28 12.48 13.38 3.02
N VAL A 29 11.91 12.47 2.23
CA VAL A 29 11.47 11.15 2.70
C VAL A 29 12.67 10.36 3.20
N ALA A 30 12.80 10.28 4.53
CA ALA A 30 13.88 9.57 5.20
C ALA A 30 13.65 8.05 5.18
N LEU A 31 13.92 7.41 4.03
CA LEU A 31 13.78 5.96 3.88
C LEU A 31 14.66 5.19 4.88
N PRO A 32 14.20 4.01 5.35
CA PRO A 32 15.01 3.15 6.20
C PRO A 32 16.25 2.66 5.45
N LYS A 33 17.23 2.15 6.21
CA LYS A 33 18.42 1.53 5.60
C LYS A 33 18.03 0.25 4.86
N LEU A 34 18.00 0.32 3.53
CA LEU A 34 17.70 -0.81 2.67
C LEU A 34 18.94 -1.67 2.41
N ARG A 35 18.85 -2.98 2.63
CA ARG A 35 19.93 -3.95 2.39
C ARG A 35 19.46 -5.07 1.47
N GLY A 36 20.35 -5.54 0.62
CA GLY A 36 20.06 -6.61 -0.33
C GLY A 36 19.53 -6.11 -1.68
N LYS A 37 19.08 -7.06 -2.49
CA LYS A 37 18.55 -6.83 -3.85
C LYS A 37 17.04 -6.67 -3.78
N ILE A 38 16.54 -5.57 -4.34
CA ILE A 38 15.11 -5.35 -4.55
C ILE A 38 14.72 -6.16 -5.79
N VAL A 39 13.69 -6.99 -5.65
CA VAL A 39 13.13 -7.82 -6.73
C VAL A 39 11.85 -7.24 -7.30
N ASP A 40 11.11 -6.46 -6.50
CA ASP A 40 9.90 -5.77 -6.92
C ASP A 40 9.70 -4.49 -6.09
N ALA A 41 9.00 -3.51 -6.65
CA ALA A 41 8.60 -2.29 -5.97
C ALA A 41 7.18 -1.91 -6.37
N HIS A 42 6.31 -1.73 -5.38
CA HIS A 42 4.91 -1.37 -5.58
C HIS A 42 4.53 -0.19 -4.68
N ALA A 43 3.56 0.61 -5.10
CA ALA A 43 3.02 1.68 -4.27
C ALA A 43 1.51 1.78 -4.39
N VAL A 44 0.85 1.94 -3.24
CA VAL A 44 -0.58 2.26 -3.16
C VAL A 44 -0.73 3.67 -2.62
N ILE A 45 -1.30 4.56 -3.41
CA ILE A 45 -1.33 6.00 -3.13
C ILE A 45 -2.74 6.41 -2.75
N GLY A 46 -2.88 7.01 -1.58
CA GLY A 46 -4.09 7.70 -1.13
C GLY A 46 -3.94 9.21 -1.20
N ASP A 47 -4.91 9.93 -0.64
CA ASP A 47 -4.91 11.39 -0.71
C ASP A 47 -3.84 12.02 0.20
N GLU A 48 -3.67 11.47 1.41
CA GLU A 48 -2.73 11.99 2.43
C GLU A 48 -1.58 11.05 2.76
N ARG A 49 -1.64 9.79 2.34
CA ARG A 49 -0.62 8.78 2.60
C ARG A 49 -0.32 7.95 1.37
N ALA A 50 0.93 7.54 1.24
CA ALA A 50 1.35 6.52 0.29
C ALA A 50 1.95 5.33 1.04
N TRP A 51 1.67 4.13 0.56
CA TRP A 51 2.24 2.88 1.04
C TRP A 51 3.23 2.39 0.00
N LEU A 52 4.52 2.40 0.33
CA LEU A 52 5.59 1.91 -0.54
C LEU A 52 6.01 0.51 -0.08
N PHE A 53 5.98 -0.45 -1.00
CA PHE A 53 6.36 -1.83 -0.79
C PHE A 53 7.64 -2.10 -1.58
N LEU A 54 8.71 -2.44 -0.89
CA LEU A 54 9.99 -2.79 -1.49
C LEU A 54 10.28 -4.26 -1.17
N THR A 55 10.05 -5.12 -2.17
CA THR A 55 10.19 -6.56 -2.01
C THR A 55 11.64 -6.95 -2.24
N PHE A 56 12.22 -7.64 -1.26
CA PHE A 56 13.53 -8.28 -1.32
C PHE A 56 13.34 -9.80 -1.35
N GLU A 57 14.41 -10.55 -1.62
CA GLU A 57 14.36 -12.02 -1.76
C GLU A 57 13.76 -12.76 -0.55
N ARG A 58 13.77 -12.17 0.66
CA ARG A 58 13.32 -12.83 1.90
C ARG A 58 12.25 -12.09 2.68
N ALA A 59 11.94 -10.85 2.32
CA ALA A 59 11.00 -10.00 3.04
C ALA A 59 10.60 -8.79 2.19
N THR A 60 9.46 -8.19 2.54
CA THR A 60 9.01 -6.90 2.00
C THR A 60 9.20 -5.82 3.05
N VAL A 61 9.93 -4.77 2.71
CA VAL A 61 9.97 -3.55 3.52
C VAL A 61 8.78 -2.68 3.12
N VAL A 62 7.92 -2.37 4.09
CA VAL A 62 6.75 -1.49 3.89
C VAL A 62 7.04 -0.15 4.54
N VAL A 63 6.88 0.93 3.80
CA VAL A 63 7.09 2.30 4.28
C VAL A 63 5.81 3.09 4.06
N VAL A 64 5.24 3.66 5.13
CA VAL A 64 4.08 4.54 5.05
C VAL A 64 4.56 5.98 5.08
N ILE A 65 4.27 6.73 4.02
CA ILE A 65 4.80 8.07 3.77
C ILE A 65 3.65 9.07 3.78
N GLY A 66 3.77 10.13 4.56
CA GLY A 66 2.83 11.24 4.61
C GLY A 66 2.98 12.21 3.44
N SER A 67 1.94 13.01 3.18
CA SER A 67 1.93 14.02 2.11
C SER A 67 2.92 15.19 2.34
N ASP A 68 3.53 15.24 3.53
CA ASP A 68 4.56 16.17 3.99
C ASP A 68 5.99 15.58 3.95
N ALA A 69 6.16 14.45 3.25
CA ALA A 69 7.39 13.67 3.18
C ALA A 69 7.85 13.00 4.48
N SER A 70 7.02 13.00 5.54
CA SER A 70 7.33 12.24 6.76
C SER A 70 7.18 10.73 6.55
N VAL A 71 8.06 9.94 7.18
CA VAL A 71 7.84 8.50 7.31
C VAL A 71 7.01 8.25 8.57
N ILE A 72 5.77 7.81 8.37
CA ILE A 72 4.77 7.59 9.43
C ILE A 72 5.01 6.24 10.12
N ALA A 73 5.37 5.22 9.34
CA ALA A 73 5.67 3.88 9.82
C ALA A 73 6.60 3.14 8.86
N THR A 74 7.32 2.16 9.38
CA THR A 74 8.13 1.23 8.59
C THR A 74 8.08 -0.14 9.23
N ASP A 75 7.94 -1.18 8.41
CA ASP A 75 8.03 -2.56 8.86
C ASP A 75 8.77 -3.44 7.84
N THR A 76 9.30 -4.58 8.28
CA THR A 76 9.92 -5.60 7.44
C THR A 76 9.18 -6.91 7.63
N LEU A 77 8.36 -7.26 6.64
CA LEU A 77 7.42 -8.36 6.71
C LEU A 77 7.91 -9.53 5.86
N ALA A 78 8.22 -10.66 6.50
CA ALA A 78 8.63 -11.89 5.82
C ALA A 78 7.44 -12.80 5.50
N ASP A 79 6.46 -12.85 6.41
CA ASP A 79 5.29 -13.70 6.31
C ASP A 79 4.06 -12.94 6.81
N SER A 80 3.31 -12.38 5.88
CA SER A 80 2.09 -11.63 6.16
C SER A 80 1.09 -11.96 5.05
N PRO A 81 0.02 -12.72 5.33
CA PRO A 81 -0.87 -13.25 4.30
C PRO A 81 -1.43 -12.21 3.34
N TRP A 82 -1.70 -10.99 3.84
CA TRP A 82 -2.22 -9.89 3.04
C TRP A 82 -1.21 -9.35 2.01
N LEU A 83 0.10 -9.58 2.15
CA LEU A 83 1.10 -9.07 1.19
C LEU A 83 0.86 -9.58 -0.23
N ALA A 84 0.29 -10.78 -0.39
CA ALA A 84 0.00 -11.35 -1.70
C ALA A 84 -0.98 -10.50 -2.53
N GLY A 85 -1.85 -9.72 -1.85
CA GLY A 85 -2.88 -8.91 -2.49
C GLY A 85 -2.51 -7.45 -2.74
N VAL A 86 -1.30 -7.00 -2.38
CA VAL A 86 -0.97 -5.56 -2.41
C VAL A 86 -1.06 -4.94 -3.81
N GLY A 87 -0.81 -5.72 -4.87
CA GLY A 87 -0.95 -5.26 -6.25
C GLY A 87 -2.39 -4.88 -6.64
N GLY A 88 -3.38 -5.39 -5.90
CA GLY A 88 -4.80 -5.07 -6.04
C GLY A 88 -5.33 -4.15 -4.95
N ALA A 89 -4.50 -3.66 -4.05
CA ALA A 89 -4.95 -2.88 -2.90
C ALA A 89 -5.39 -1.45 -3.29
N CYS A 90 -6.17 -0.83 -2.41
CA CYS A 90 -6.58 0.57 -2.51
C CYS A 90 -6.56 1.24 -1.14
N THR A 91 -6.67 2.57 -1.12
CA THR A 91 -6.70 3.34 0.13
C THR A 91 -8.03 4.06 0.28
N VAL A 92 -8.51 4.15 1.53
CA VAL A 92 -9.62 5.03 1.93
C VAL A 92 -9.19 5.77 3.19
N GLY A 93 -9.08 7.09 3.09
CA GLY A 93 -8.48 7.89 4.15
C GLY A 93 -7.05 7.40 4.48
N PRO A 94 -6.72 7.13 5.76
CA PRO A 94 -5.40 6.66 6.16
C PRO A 94 -5.20 5.13 6.03
N HIS A 95 -6.26 4.38 5.71
CA HIS A 95 -6.27 2.92 5.76
C HIS A 95 -5.96 2.32 4.39
N LEU A 96 -5.28 1.17 4.41
CA LEU A 96 -5.05 0.34 3.23
C LEU A 96 -6.03 -0.84 3.28
N PHE A 97 -6.73 -1.07 2.18
CA PHE A 97 -7.60 -2.22 1.98
C PHE A 97 -6.96 -3.14 0.97
N VAL A 98 -6.78 -4.40 1.36
CA VAL A 98 -6.05 -5.40 0.57
C VAL A 98 -6.99 -6.57 0.29
N PRO A 99 -7.16 -6.98 -0.98
CA PRO A 99 -7.91 -8.18 -1.29
C PRO A 99 -7.13 -9.41 -0.82
N THR A 100 -7.77 -10.35 -0.12
CA THR A 100 -7.17 -11.64 0.26
C THR A 100 -8.15 -12.78 0.00
N ASP A 101 -7.67 -14.02 0.09
CA ASP A 101 -8.53 -15.21 -0.06
C ASP A 101 -9.45 -15.45 1.14
N ASP A 102 -9.25 -14.72 2.24
CA ASP A 102 -10.08 -14.73 3.45
C ASP A 102 -11.04 -13.52 3.51
N GLY A 103 -11.14 -12.74 2.43
CA GLY A 103 -11.89 -11.49 2.36
C GLY A 103 -11.00 -10.24 2.31
N VAL A 104 -11.59 -9.05 2.34
CA VAL A 104 -10.83 -7.80 2.37
C VAL A 104 -10.17 -7.62 3.75
N ALA A 105 -8.86 -7.40 3.77
CA ALA A 105 -8.11 -7.03 4.96
C ALA A 105 -7.96 -5.50 5.05
N ARG A 106 -8.12 -4.93 6.26
CA ARG A 106 -7.81 -3.54 6.56
C ARG A 106 -6.49 -3.46 7.32
N ILE A 107 -5.54 -2.75 6.75
CA ILE A 107 -4.22 -2.48 7.33
C ILE A 107 -4.16 -1.03 7.78
N GLU A 108 -3.68 -0.81 8.99
CA GLU A 108 -3.57 0.50 9.62
C GLU A 108 -2.17 0.71 10.21
N VAL A 109 -1.84 1.97 10.46
CA VAL A 109 -0.72 2.32 11.33
C VAL A 109 -1.25 2.58 12.73
N VAL A 110 -0.92 1.71 13.67
CA VAL A 110 -1.31 1.82 15.09
C VAL A 110 -0.04 2.01 15.90
N GLN A 111 0.10 3.17 16.55
CA GLN A 111 1.28 3.52 17.36
C GLN A 111 2.62 3.33 16.61
N GLY A 112 2.63 3.61 15.30
CA GLY A 112 3.82 3.47 14.44
C GLY A 112 4.05 2.06 13.89
N ALA A 113 3.27 1.06 14.31
CA ALA A 113 3.31 -0.29 13.78
C ALA A 113 2.30 -0.48 12.64
N ILE A 114 2.67 -1.28 11.63
CA ILE A 114 1.78 -1.64 10.51
C ILE A 114 1.03 -2.91 10.89
N VAL A 115 -0.28 -2.82 11.06
CA VAL A 115 -1.09 -3.90 11.64
C VAL A 115 -2.33 -4.17 10.79
N GLN A 116 -2.62 -5.45 10.55
CA GLN A 116 -3.94 -5.87 10.08
C GLN A 116 -4.93 -5.78 11.24
N THR A 117 -5.81 -4.78 11.19
CA THR A 117 -6.73 -4.48 12.30
C THR A 117 -8.09 -5.12 12.13
N ARG A 118 -8.48 -5.45 10.89
CA ARG A 118 -9.77 -6.07 10.57
C ARG A 118 -9.67 -6.94 9.33
N THR A 119 -10.45 -8.01 9.31
CA THR A 119 -10.79 -8.79 8.10
C THR A 119 -12.30 -8.72 7.93
N PHE A 120 -12.77 -8.39 6.74
CA PHE A 120 -14.18 -8.43 6.35
C PHE A 120 -14.48 -9.79 5.73
N ALA A 121 -14.54 -10.84 6.55
CA ALA A 121 -14.64 -12.23 6.11
C ALA A 121 -15.92 -12.50 5.27
N GLU A 122 -16.98 -11.72 5.48
CA GLU A 122 -18.20 -11.76 4.68
C GLU A 122 -17.97 -11.47 3.19
N THR A 123 -16.86 -10.84 2.85
CA THR A 123 -16.47 -10.53 1.46
C THR A 123 -15.72 -11.68 0.77
N GLN A 124 -15.29 -12.71 1.51
CA GLN A 124 -14.52 -13.85 0.99
C GLN A 124 -15.12 -14.49 -0.28
N PRO A 125 -16.46 -14.68 -0.42
CA PRO A 125 -17.04 -15.23 -1.65
C PRO A 125 -16.88 -14.31 -2.88
N LEU A 126 -16.58 -13.03 -2.65
CA LEU A 126 -16.59 -11.96 -3.65
C LEU A 126 -15.17 -11.45 -3.99
N VAL A 127 -14.14 -11.84 -3.26
CA VAL A 127 -12.78 -11.34 -3.45
C VAL A 127 -11.75 -12.45 -3.23
N GLY A 128 -10.70 -12.46 -4.04
CA GLY A 128 -9.48 -13.23 -3.79
C GLY A 128 -8.23 -12.37 -3.91
N ALA A 129 -7.08 -12.89 -3.47
CA ALA A 129 -5.81 -12.14 -3.43
C ALA A 129 -5.35 -11.63 -4.81
N GLY A 130 -5.78 -12.25 -5.90
CA GLY A 130 -5.47 -11.83 -7.27
C GLY A 130 -6.38 -10.74 -7.85
N ASP A 131 -7.43 -10.34 -7.13
CA ASP A 131 -8.38 -9.32 -7.57
C ASP A 131 -7.87 -7.91 -7.31
N ARG A 132 -8.52 -6.90 -7.91
CA ARG A 132 -8.21 -5.49 -7.68
C ARG A 132 -9.36 -4.78 -6.99
N LEU A 133 -9.07 -4.04 -5.95
CA LEU A 133 -10.02 -3.14 -5.29
C LEU A 133 -9.96 -1.75 -5.93
N ALA A 134 -11.11 -1.11 -6.06
CA ALA A 134 -11.24 0.26 -6.48
C ALA A 134 -12.28 1.00 -5.65
N ILE A 135 -12.01 2.26 -5.33
CA ILE A 135 -12.98 3.09 -4.61
C ILE A 135 -13.96 3.69 -5.60
N SER A 136 -15.24 3.50 -5.33
CA SER A 136 -16.34 4.22 -5.98
C SER A 136 -17.21 4.89 -4.93
N SER A 137 -18.05 5.85 -5.31
CA SER A 137 -18.80 6.75 -4.40
C SER A 137 -19.45 6.05 -3.19
N GLY A 138 -18.71 5.95 -2.07
CA GLY A 138 -19.14 5.31 -0.82
C GLY A 138 -19.01 3.77 -0.75
N ALA A 139 -18.29 3.15 -1.69
CA ALA A 139 -18.18 1.69 -1.81
C ALA A 139 -16.77 1.25 -2.26
N ILE A 140 -16.46 -0.04 -2.08
CA ILE A 140 -15.29 -0.69 -2.68
C ILE A 140 -15.77 -1.65 -3.75
N ASP A 141 -15.35 -1.42 -4.98
CA ASP A 141 -15.57 -2.32 -6.11
C ASP A 141 -14.43 -3.34 -6.18
N VAL A 142 -14.77 -4.62 -6.36
CA VAL A 142 -13.84 -5.69 -6.75
C VAL A 142 -13.85 -5.80 -8.26
N ILE A 143 -12.72 -5.50 -8.87
CA ILE A 143 -12.46 -5.62 -10.30
C ILE A 143 -11.71 -6.93 -10.52
N ARG A 144 -12.34 -7.83 -11.27
CA ARG A 144 -11.76 -9.11 -11.69
C ARG A 144 -11.38 -9.04 -13.17
N ARG A 145 -10.67 -10.04 -13.68
CA ARG A 145 -10.25 -10.09 -15.10
C ARG A 145 -11.40 -10.09 -16.12
N ARG A 146 -12.63 -10.46 -15.74
CA ARG A 146 -13.77 -10.61 -16.68
C ARG A 146 -15.04 -9.87 -16.26
N ASP A 147 -15.11 -9.37 -15.02
CA ASP A 147 -16.29 -8.76 -14.42
C ASP A 147 -15.89 -7.82 -13.25
N ALA A 148 -16.85 -7.06 -12.73
CA ALA A 148 -16.68 -6.21 -11.55
C ALA A 148 -17.91 -6.30 -10.63
N ILE A 149 -17.67 -6.39 -9.31
CA ILE A 149 -18.68 -6.49 -8.26
C ILE A 149 -18.53 -5.31 -7.32
N ARG A 150 -19.63 -4.70 -6.87
CA ARG A 150 -19.63 -3.60 -5.89
C ARG A 150 -19.90 -4.12 -4.48
N MET A 151 -19.09 -3.70 -3.49
CA MET A 151 -19.25 -4.04 -2.08
C MET A 151 -19.37 -2.78 -1.21
N GLN A 152 -20.20 -2.84 -0.18
CA GLN A 152 -20.25 -1.84 0.89
C GLN A 152 -19.70 -2.45 2.16
N LEU A 153 -18.65 -1.84 2.71
CA LEU A 153 -18.08 -2.23 4.00
C LEU A 153 -18.82 -1.47 5.11
N THR A 154 -19.33 -2.19 6.11
CA THR A 154 -20.02 -1.62 7.28
C THR A 154 -19.18 -1.64 8.55
#